data_AF-A0AAN1VHM2-F1
#
_entry.id   AF-A0AAN1VHM2-F1
#
_cell.length_a   1.000
_cell.length_b   1.000
_cell.length_c   1.000
_cell.angle_alpha   90.00
_cell.angle_beta   90.00
_cell.angle_gamma   90.00
#
_symmetry.space_group_name_H-M   'P 1'
#
loop_
_entity.id
_entity.type
_entity.pdbx_description
1 polymer ?
#
loop_
_entity_poly.entity_id
_entity_poly.type
_entity_poly.pdbx_seq_one_letter_code
_entity_poly.pdbx_strand_id
1 'polypeptide(L)'
;MSDTQVATKFEVTLADLRREGACFSGYNKVVRAIQGREFTDDDGERESYIRFRHDAPIALTAILKSNGLDDALWALRCVRGVDRDARLFAVWCARQVEHLMTDQHSKDALDVAERFANGEATGGELAAARAAAWDAAWAAAWAAAWDAAGDAAWAAARDAAWAAAWAAAWDAAGAAAGDAAGDAQKEMFTAMCEGRAPWQQPA
;
A
#
# COMPACT_ATOMS: atom_id res chain seq x y z
N MET A 1 -29.72 9.85 10.46
CA MET A 1 -29.16 9.24 11.67
C MET A 1 -27.67 9.29 11.48
N SER A 2 -26.99 10.15 12.23
CA SER A 2 -25.58 10.43 12.06
C SER A 2 -24.78 9.20 12.52
N ASP A 3 -24.37 8.38 11.56
CA ASP A 3 -23.40 7.32 11.82
C ASP A 3 -22.13 8.00 12.29
N THR A 4 -21.84 7.89 13.58
CA THR A 4 -20.60 8.41 14.13
C THR A 4 -19.51 7.53 13.55
N GLN A 5 -18.80 8.00 12.52
CA GLN A 5 -17.71 7.28 11.89
C GLN A 5 -16.69 6.96 12.99
N VAL A 6 -16.67 5.71 13.45
CA VAL A 6 -15.76 5.27 14.51
C VAL A 6 -14.36 5.40 13.94
N ALA A 7 -13.52 6.22 14.57
CA ALA A 7 -12.16 6.44 14.13
C ALA A 7 -11.39 5.11 14.00
N THR A 8 -10.81 4.87 12.82
CA THR A 8 -9.97 3.70 12.55
C THR A 8 -8.83 3.66 13.58
N LYS A 9 -8.67 2.53 14.28
CA LYS A 9 -7.53 2.31 15.17
C LYS A 9 -6.43 1.60 14.41
N PHE A 10 -5.34 2.30 14.12
CA PHE A 10 -4.17 1.76 13.41
C PHE A 10 -3.27 0.94 14.35
N GLU A 11 -3.85 -0.12 14.91
CA GLU A 11 -3.22 -1.01 15.89
C GLU A 11 -3.45 -2.46 15.51
N VAL A 12 -2.47 -3.31 15.82
CA VAL A 12 -2.49 -4.76 15.56
C VAL A 12 -1.96 -5.53 16.77
N THR A 13 -2.12 -6.85 16.80
CA THR A 13 -1.44 -7.70 17.79
C THR A 13 -0.45 -8.65 17.12
N LEU A 14 0.50 -9.22 17.88
CA LEU A 14 1.34 -10.31 17.37
C LEU A 14 0.51 -11.52 16.90
N ALA A 15 -0.66 -11.74 17.49
CA ALA A 15 -1.56 -12.79 17.04
C ALA A 15 -2.15 -12.49 15.66
N ASP A 16 -2.51 -11.23 15.38
CA ASP A 16 -2.99 -10.80 14.06
C ASP A 16 -1.90 -10.97 13.00
N LEU A 17 -0.68 -10.51 13.28
CA LEU A 17 0.46 -10.64 12.36
C LEU A 17 0.74 -12.10 12.00
N ARG A 18 0.69 -13.04 12.96
CA ARG A 18 0.85 -14.47 12.68
C ARG A 18 -0.33 -15.04 11.89
N ARG A 19 -1.56 -14.65 12.24
CA ARG A 19 -2.79 -15.11 11.60
C ARG A 19 -2.85 -14.72 10.13
N GLU A 20 -2.42 -13.51 9.81
CA GLU A 20 -2.37 -12.98 8.43
C GLU A 20 -1.09 -13.40 7.68
N GLY A 21 -0.19 -14.15 8.33
CA GLY A 21 0.97 -14.77 7.68
C GLY A 21 2.15 -13.83 7.45
N ALA A 22 2.48 -12.99 8.43
CA ALA A 22 3.71 -12.18 8.39
C ALA A 22 4.93 -13.09 8.17
N CYS A 23 5.89 -12.64 7.37
CA CYS A 23 7.14 -13.36 7.18
C CYS A 23 7.89 -13.49 8.52
N PHE A 24 8.72 -14.53 8.67
CA PHE A 24 9.43 -14.77 9.93
C PHE A 24 10.33 -13.61 10.32
N SER A 25 11.13 -13.11 9.37
CA SER A 25 12.04 -11.97 9.59
C SER A 25 11.29 -10.72 10.08
N GLY A 26 10.26 -10.27 9.35
CA GLY A 26 9.47 -9.09 9.72
C GLY A 26 8.77 -9.25 11.07
N TYR A 27 8.14 -10.39 11.32
CA TYR A 27 7.53 -10.69 12.61
C TYR A 27 8.55 -10.68 13.77
N ASN A 28 9.70 -11.34 13.58
CA ASN A 28 10.74 -11.45 14.59
C ASN A 28 11.36 -10.09 14.92
N LYS A 29 11.48 -9.22 13.91
CA LYS A 29 11.93 -7.83 14.08
C LYS A 29 10.98 -7.02 14.95
N VAL A 30 9.66 -7.16 14.77
CA VAL A 30 8.66 -6.55 15.68
C VAL A 30 8.81 -7.10 17.10
N VAL A 31 8.99 -8.42 17.26
CA VAL A 31 9.20 -9.03 18.58
C VAL A 31 10.45 -8.46 19.28
N ARG A 32 11.57 -8.32 18.57
CA ARG A 32 12.81 -7.75 19.12
C ARG A 32 12.64 -6.29 19.51
N ALA A 33 11.96 -5.51 18.68
CA ALA A 33 11.64 -4.12 19.00
C ALA A 33 10.81 -4.00 20.28
N ILE A 34 9.78 -4.83 20.46
CA ILE A 34 8.96 -4.84 21.70
C ILE A 34 9.79 -5.28 22.91
N GLN A 35 10.74 -6.19 22.73
CA GLN A 35 11.65 -6.63 23.80
C GLN A 35 12.74 -5.59 24.14
N GLY A 36 12.89 -4.52 23.34
CA GLY A 36 14.03 -3.60 23.46
C GLY A 36 15.36 -4.25 23.13
N ARG A 37 15.36 -5.24 22.24
CA ARG A 37 16.55 -5.97 21.79
C ARG A 37 16.88 -5.63 20.35
N GLU A 38 18.16 -5.69 20.05
CA GLU A 38 18.64 -5.61 18.67
C GLU A 38 18.15 -6.83 17.87
N PHE A 39 17.86 -6.61 16.60
CA PHE A 39 17.54 -7.67 15.64
C PHE A 39 18.84 -8.16 15.00
N THR A 40 19.09 -9.46 15.07
CA THR A 40 20.33 -10.07 14.57
C THR A 40 20.10 -10.86 13.27
N ASP A 41 21.18 -11.18 12.55
CA ASP A 41 21.11 -12.03 11.36
C ASP A 41 20.45 -13.39 11.66
N ASP A 42 20.79 -14.01 12.79
CA ASP A 42 20.14 -15.25 13.27
C ASP A 42 18.61 -15.12 13.46
N ASP A 43 18.09 -13.93 13.78
CA ASP A 43 16.65 -13.70 13.91
C ASP A 43 15.98 -13.57 12.54
N GLY A 44 16.70 -13.05 11.54
CA GLY A 44 16.25 -12.88 10.16
C GLY A 44 16.27 -14.15 9.34
N GLU A 45 17.28 -15.00 9.54
CA GLU A 45 17.40 -16.32 8.90
C GLU A 45 16.50 -17.38 9.54
N ARG A 46 15.92 -17.08 10.70
CA ARG A 46 15.07 -18.01 11.44
C ARG A 46 13.82 -18.37 10.63
N GLU A 47 13.64 -19.66 10.35
CA GLU A 47 12.44 -20.23 9.71
C GLU A 47 11.28 -20.48 10.70
N SER A 48 11.15 -19.64 11.72
CA SER A 48 10.11 -19.76 12.74
C SER A 48 9.84 -18.42 13.43
N TYR A 49 8.62 -18.29 13.96
CA TYR A 49 8.27 -17.16 14.82
C TYR A 49 8.95 -17.27 16.18
N ILE A 50 9.59 -16.19 16.63
CA ILE A 50 10.04 -16.06 18.01
C ILE A 50 8.83 -16.21 18.92
N ARG A 51 8.87 -17.22 19.79
CA ARG A 51 7.84 -17.45 20.80
C ARG A 51 7.93 -16.36 21.86
N PHE A 52 6.99 -15.43 21.80
CA PHE A 52 6.89 -14.33 22.74
C PHE A 52 5.42 -14.03 22.99
N ARG A 53 5.01 -14.02 24.25
CA ARG A 53 3.64 -13.70 24.64
C ARG A 53 3.52 -12.19 24.84
N HIS A 54 2.73 -11.56 23.99
CA HIS A 54 2.44 -10.14 24.05
C HIS A 54 1.02 -9.92 23.51
N ASP A 55 0.12 -9.57 24.42
CA ASP A 55 -1.32 -9.46 24.15
C ASP A 55 -1.75 -7.98 23.99
N ALA A 56 -0.85 -7.02 24.22
CA ALA A 56 -1.14 -5.59 24.08
C ALA A 56 -1.18 -5.17 22.59
N PRO A 57 -2.01 -4.18 22.23
CA PRO A 57 -2.01 -3.59 20.90
C PRO A 57 -0.66 -2.94 20.56
N ILE A 58 -0.26 -3.07 19.31
CA ILE A 58 0.95 -2.51 18.72
C ILE A 58 0.51 -1.50 17.68
N ALA A 59 0.86 -0.23 17.89
CA ALA A 59 0.58 0.82 16.91
C ALA A 59 1.38 0.57 15.63
N LEU A 60 0.77 0.82 14.46
CA LEU A 60 1.47 0.71 13.18
C LEU A 60 2.66 1.68 13.06
N THR A 61 2.64 2.81 13.77
CA THR A 61 3.80 3.72 13.89
C THR A 61 4.98 3.08 14.61
N ALA A 62 4.75 2.14 15.53
CA ALA A 62 5.82 1.37 16.16
C ALA A 62 6.46 0.39 15.15
N ILE A 63 5.64 -0.26 14.30
CA ILE A 63 6.13 -1.14 13.22
C ILE A 63 6.89 -0.33 12.18
N LEU A 64 6.38 0.85 11.80
CA LEU A 64 7.09 1.78 10.91
C LEU A 64 8.49 2.09 11.44
N LYS A 65 8.61 2.39 12.74
CA LYS A 65 9.88 2.72 13.37
C LYS A 65 10.83 1.52 13.48
N SER A 66 10.33 0.33 13.79
CA SER A 66 11.18 -0.85 13.98
C SER A 66 11.56 -1.52 12.67
N ASN A 67 10.62 -1.61 11.74
CA ASN A 67 10.74 -2.46 10.57
C ASN A 67 10.95 -1.67 9.29
N GLY A 68 10.25 -0.54 9.15
CA GLY A 68 10.20 0.27 7.95
C GLY A 68 8.78 0.37 7.39
N LEU A 69 8.64 1.15 6.32
CA LEU A 69 7.34 1.45 5.70
C LEU A 69 6.69 0.22 5.09
N ASP A 70 7.45 -0.66 4.44
CA ASP A 70 6.92 -1.85 3.76
C ASP A 70 6.18 -2.78 4.72
N ASP A 71 6.78 -3.10 5.86
CA ASP A 71 6.17 -3.93 6.89
C ASP A 71 4.97 -3.23 7.56
N ALA A 72 5.02 -1.90 7.72
CA ALA A 72 3.91 -1.13 8.27
C ALA A 72 2.71 -1.09 7.30
N LEU A 73 2.96 -0.95 6.00
CA LEU A 73 1.94 -1.04 4.95
C LEU A 73 1.35 -2.45 4.86
N TRP A 74 2.19 -3.49 4.92
CA TRP A 74 1.73 -4.86 4.96
C TRP A 74 0.80 -5.11 6.17
N ALA A 75 1.16 -4.56 7.34
CA ALA A 75 0.39 -4.73 8.57
C ALA A 75 -0.98 -4.01 8.57
N LEU A 76 -1.26 -3.09 7.63
CA LEU A 76 -2.61 -2.54 7.44
C LEU A 76 -3.65 -3.64 7.22
N ARG A 77 -3.28 -4.78 6.60
CA ARG A 77 -4.16 -5.94 6.39
C ARG A 77 -4.75 -6.51 7.69
N CYS A 78 -4.08 -6.27 8.82
CA CYS A 78 -4.52 -6.71 10.13
C CYS A 78 -5.50 -5.71 10.79
N VAL A 79 -5.64 -4.49 10.25
CA VAL A 79 -6.46 -3.42 10.82
C VAL A 79 -7.89 -3.50 10.30
N ARG A 80 -8.86 -3.52 11.22
CA ARG A 80 -10.29 -3.52 10.86
C ARG A 80 -10.73 -2.14 10.40
N GLY A 81 -11.48 -2.09 9.31
CA GLY A 81 -12.07 -0.84 8.79
C GLY A 81 -11.09 0.09 8.08
N VAL A 82 -9.87 -0.37 7.81
CA VAL A 82 -8.80 0.44 7.23
C VAL A 82 -9.00 0.79 5.75
N ASP A 83 -9.95 0.12 5.07
CA ASP A 83 -10.09 0.16 3.61
C ASP A 83 -10.15 1.59 3.05
N ARG A 84 -10.90 2.49 3.71
CA ARG A 84 -11.01 3.88 3.29
C ARG A 84 -9.66 4.60 3.40
N ASP A 85 -9.05 4.56 4.57
CA ASP A 85 -7.78 5.26 4.84
C ASP A 85 -6.64 4.73 3.98
N ALA A 86 -6.54 3.40 3.82
CA ALA A 86 -5.53 2.77 2.97
C ALA A 86 -5.66 3.18 1.49
N ARG A 87 -6.89 3.28 0.98
CA ARG A 87 -7.14 3.74 -0.41
C ARG A 87 -6.80 5.21 -0.58
N LEU A 88 -7.16 6.06 0.37
CA LEU A 88 -6.87 7.50 0.30
C LEU A 88 -5.37 7.79 0.45
N PHE A 89 -4.66 7.00 1.27
CA PHE A 89 -3.21 7.02 1.30
C PHE A 89 -2.60 6.65 -0.07
N ALA A 90 -3.08 5.58 -0.71
CA ALA A 90 -2.61 5.17 -2.04
C ALA A 90 -2.89 6.25 -3.11
N VAL A 91 -4.07 6.87 -3.09
CA VAL A 91 -4.41 8.00 -3.97
C VAL A 91 -3.46 9.17 -3.71
N TRP A 92 -3.22 9.54 -2.45
CA TRP A 92 -2.28 10.61 -2.11
C TRP A 92 -0.87 10.33 -2.63
N CYS A 93 -0.38 9.09 -2.49
CA CYS A 93 0.91 8.67 -3.03
C CYS A 93 0.95 8.80 -4.56
N ALA A 94 -0.09 8.31 -5.25
CA ALA A 94 -0.20 8.42 -6.70
C ALA A 94 -0.25 9.89 -7.16
N ARG A 95 -0.90 10.76 -6.40
CA ARG A 95 -0.94 12.21 -6.68
C ARG A 95 0.43 12.89 -6.57
N GLN A 96 1.35 12.37 -5.75
CA GLN A 96 2.71 12.94 -5.68
C GLN A 96 3.46 12.83 -7.02
N VAL A 97 3.12 11.80 -7.81
CA VAL A 97 3.69 11.55 -9.13
C VAL A 97 2.71 11.85 -10.27
N GLU A 98 1.61 12.56 -9.99
CA GLU A 98 0.59 12.91 -11.01
C GLU A 98 1.18 13.72 -12.16
N HIS A 99 2.23 14.50 -11.90
CA HIS A 99 2.97 15.25 -12.90
C HIS A 99 3.67 14.36 -13.95
N LEU A 100 3.89 13.08 -13.65
CA LEU A 100 4.38 12.07 -14.60
C LEU A 100 3.25 11.40 -15.40
N MET A 101 1.98 11.59 -14.99
CA MET A 101 0.82 11.01 -15.66
C MET A 101 0.43 11.88 -16.86
N THR A 102 0.77 11.40 -18.05
CA THR A 102 0.47 12.09 -19.33
C THR A 102 -0.93 11.78 -19.86
N ASP A 103 -1.49 10.63 -19.50
CA ASP A 103 -2.80 10.19 -19.91
C ASP A 103 -3.89 10.66 -18.93
N GLN A 104 -4.97 11.23 -19.47
CA GLN A 104 -6.08 11.78 -18.67
C GLN A 104 -6.87 10.68 -17.96
N HIS A 105 -7.04 9.50 -18.56
CA HIS A 105 -7.76 8.39 -17.94
C HIS A 105 -7.09 7.92 -16.65
N SER A 106 -5.76 8.04 -16.57
CA SER A 106 -5.00 7.76 -15.35
C SER A 106 -5.36 8.72 -14.21
N LYS A 107 -5.56 10.01 -14.51
CA LYS A 107 -5.99 11.02 -13.54
C LYS A 107 -7.47 10.83 -13.15
N ASP A 108 -8.32 10.57 -14.12
CA ASP A 108 -9.74 10.30 -13.90
C ASP A 108 -9.93 9.05 -13.02
N ALA A 109 -9.07 8.03 -13.18
CA ALA A 109 -9.08 6.85 -12.32
C ALA A 109 -8.69 7.17 -10.86
N LEU A 110 -7.79 8.12 -10.62
CA LEU A 110 -7.48 8.59 -9.25
C LEU A 110 -8.69 9.30 -8.63
N ASP A 111 -9.38 10.16 -9.38
CA ASP A 111 -10.57 10.86 -8.90
C ASP A 111 -11.70 9.89 -8.56
N VAL A 112 -11.92 8.86 -9.38
CA VAL A 112 -12.92 7.82 -9.09
C VAL A 112 -12.49 6.95 -7.91
N ALA A 113 -11.20 6.65 -7.75
CA ALA A 113 -10.69 5.91 -6.60
C ALA A 113 -10.88 6.67 -5.28
N GLU A 114 -10.66 7.99 -5.28
CA GLU A 114 -10.91 8.87 -4.14
C GLU A 114 -12.39 8.90 -3.77
N ARG A 115 -13.27 9.14 -4.76
CA ARG A 115 -14.72 9.10 -4.57
C ARG A 115 -15.20 7.74 -4.05
N PHE A 116 -14.67 6.64 -4.59
CA PHE A 116 -15.02 5.29 -4.14
C PHE A 116 -14.58 5.05 -2.69
N ALA A 117 -13.41 5.53 -2.29
CA ALA A 117 -12.97 5.45 -0.90
C ALA A 117 -13.88 6.26 0.05
N ASN A 118 -14.45 7.36 -0.42
CA ASN A 118 -15.45 8.16 0.30
C ASN A 118 -16.89 7.64 0.20
N GLY A 119 -17.15 6.57 -0.56
CA GLY A 119 -18.50 6.03 -0.77
C GLY A 119 -19.36 6.83 -1.76
N GLU A 120 -18.75 7.72 -2.54
CA GLU A 120 -19.38 8.61 -3.54
C GLU A 120 -19.33 8.04 -4.97
N ALA A 121 -18.70 6.87 -5.12
CA ALA A 121 -18.71 6.07 -6.33
C ALA A 121 -18.98 4.61 -5.98
N THR A 122 -19.51 3.88 -6.94
CA THR A 122 -19.78 2.45 -6.88
C THR A 122 -18.54 1.64 -7.27
N GLY A 123 -18.51 0.36 -6.88
CA GLY A 123 -17.46 -0.55 -7.35
C GLY A 123 -17.44 -0.72 -8.87
N GLY A 124 -18.60 -0.58 -9.52
CA GLY A 124 -18.72 -0.61 -10.98
C GLY A 124 -18.06 0.59 -11.65
N GLU A 125 -18.26 1.79 -11.12
CA GLU A 125 -17.58 3.01 -11.61
C GLU A 125 -16.07 2.91 -11.43
N LEU A 126 -15.59 2.42 -10.28
CA LEU A 126 -14.17 2.19 -10.06
C LEU A 126 -13.59 1.17 -11.06
N ALA A 127 -14.29 0.05 -11.27
CA ALA A 127 -13.85 -0.97 -12.21
C ALA A 127 -13.79 -0.43 -13.65
N ALA A 128 -14.78 0.37 -14.05
CA ALA A 128 -14.82 0.99 -15.37
C ALA A 128 -13.69 2.01 -15.58
N ALA A 129 -13.45 2.89 -14.61
CA ALA A 129 -12.36 3.86 -14.67
C ALA A 129 -10.99 3.17 -14.73
N ARG A 130 -10.81 2.11 -13.93
CA ARG A 130 -9.61 1.27 -13.99
C ARG A 130 -9.44 0.58 -15.34
N ALA A 131 -10.51 0.04 -15.91
CA ALA A 131 -10.46 -0.60 -17.22
C ALA A 131 -10.10 0.40 -18.32
N ALA A 132 -10.67 1.61 -18.30
CA ALA A 132 -10.34 2.66 -19.26
C ALA A 132 -8.86 3.09 -19.17
N ALA A 133 -8.34 3.32 -17.96
CA ALA A 133 -6.93 3.62 -17.75
C ALA A 133 -6.02 2.47 -18.22
N TRP A 134 -6.44 1.22 -17.97
CA TRP A 134 -5.72 0.04 -18.43
C TRP A 134 -5.70 -0.07 -19.95
N ASP A 135 -6.84 0.06 -20.61
CA ASP A 135 -6.97 0.00 -22.06
C ASP A 135 -6.19 1.12 -22.74
N ALA A 136 -6.15 2.33 -22.15
CA ALA A 136 -5.34 3.45 -22.63
C ALA A 136 -3.84 3.17 -22.50
N ALA A 137 -3.38 2.70 -21.32
CA ALA A 137 -1.99 2.30 -21.12
C ALA A 137 -1.59 1.16 -22.07
N TRP A 138 -2.50 0.22 -22.31
CA TRP A 138 -2.34 -0.87 -23.25
C TRP A 138 -2.25 -0.35 -24.68
N ALA A 139 -3.16 0.49 -25.13
CA ALA A 139 -3.13 1.09 -26.47
C ALA A 139 -1.85 1.91 -26.71
N ALA A 140 -1.39 2.66 -25.70
CA ALA A 140 -0.13 3.39 -25.76
C ALA A 140 1.08 2.43 -25.84
N ALA A 141 1.08 1.36 -25.04
CA ALA A 141 2.11 0.32 -25.10
C ALA A 141 2.08 -0.43 -26.43
N TRP A 142 0.91 -0.72 -27.01
CA TRP A 142 0.75 -1.34 -28.32
C TRP A 142 1.16 -0.41 -29.45
N ALA A 143 0.87 0.88 -29.38
CA ALA A 143 1.34 1.87 -30.35
C ALA A 143 2.87 1.98 -30.29
N ALA A 144 3.44 2.11 -29.10
CA ALA A 144 4.88 2.14 -28.90
C ALA A 144 5.55 0.80 -29.29
N ALA A 145 4.89 -0.33 -29.05
CA ALA A 145 5.36 -1.64 -29.47
C ALA A 145 5.19 -1.87 -30.97
N TRP A 146 4.17 -1.31 -31.63
CA TRP A 146 4.02 -1.39 -33.09
C TRP A 146 5.03 -0.50 -33.80
N ASP A 147 5.36 0.63 -33.19
CA ASP A 147 6.50 1.46 -33.60
C ASP A 147 7.85 0.75 -33.36
N ALA A 148 7.96 -0.10 -32.33
CA ALA A 148 9.20 -0.78 -31.95
C ALA A 148 9.37 -2.21 -32.51
N ALA A 149 8.30 -2.91 -32.84
CA ALA A 149 8.27 -4.34 -33.14
C ALA A 149 7.43 -4.62 -34.39
N GLY A 150 8.11 -4.54 -35.52
CA GLY A 150 7.92 -5.48 -36.61
C GLY A 150 8.38 -6.92 -36.28
N ASP A 151 8.62 -7.34 -35.02
CA ASP A 151 8.74 -8.77 -34.72
C ASP A 151 8.64 -9.17 -33.22
N ALA A 152 7.78 -10.17 -33.00
CA ALA A 152 7.79 -11.31 -32.06
C ALA A 152 8.02 -11.12 -30.54
N ALA A 153 6.98 -11.45 -29.75
CA ALA A 153 6.91 -12.68 -28.93
C ALA A 153 5.80 -12.56 -27.85
N TRP A 154 4.55 -12.76 -28.29
CA TRP A 154 3.34 -12.59 -27.51
C TRP A 154 2.85 -13.92 -26.91
N ALA A 155 3.00 -14.09 -25.60
CA ALA A 155 2.15 -14.94 -24.74
C ALA A 155 2.61 -14.91 -23.27
N ALA A 156 3.92 -14.79 -23.01
CA ALA A 156 4.48 -14.82 -21.65
C ALA A 156 4.25 -13.53 -20.84
N ALA A 157 3.93 -12.41 -21.49
CA ALA A 157 3.71 -11.11 -20.84
C ALA A 157 2.39 -11.03 -20.04
N ARG A 158 1.44 -11.94 -20.26
CA ARG A 158 0.05 -11.82 -19.74
C ARG A 158 -0.08 -12.10 -18.24
N ASP A 159 0.57 -13.15 -17.73
CA ASP A 159 0.54 -13.46 -16.29
C ASP A 159 1.59 -12.64 -15.53
N ALA A 160 2.70 -12.32 -16.20
CA ALA A 160 3.70 -11.39 -15.70
C ALA A 160 3.12 -9.99 -15.51
N ALA A 161 2.24 -9.49 -16.39
CA ALA A 161 1.62 -8.17 -16.25
C ALA A 161 0.64 -8.05 -15.08
N TRP A 162 0.01 -9.14 -14.62
CA TRP A 162 -0.90 -9.11 -13.47
C TRP A 162 -0.12 -9.07 -12.15
N ALA A 163 0.90 -9.93 -12.02
CA ALA A 163 1.85 -9.89 -10.91
C ALA A 163 2.70 -8.61 -10.93
N ALA A 164 3.06 -8.10 -12.10
CA ALA A 164 3.81 -6.86 -12.28
C ALA A 164 2.93 -5.61 -12.21
N ALA A 165 1.61 -5.64 -12.35
CA ALA A 165 0.77 -4.48 -12.09
C ALA A 165 0.49 -4.31 -10.59
N TRP A 166 0.32 -5.44 -9.87
CA TRP A 166 0.36 -5.42 -8.41
C TRP A 166 1.77 -5.10 -7.92
N ALA A 167 2.81 -5.83 -8.35
CA ALA A 167 4.18 -5.53 -7.98
C ALA A 167 4.62 -4.14 -8.45
N ALA A 168 4.27 -3.60 -9.62
CA ALA A 168 4.63 -2.23 -10.02
C ALA A 168 3.83 -1.15 -9.29
N ALA A 169 2.61 -1.41 -8.82
CA ALA A 169 1.93 -0.47 -7.91
C ALA A 169 2.63 -0.40 -6.55
N TRP A 170 3.24 -1.51 -6.10
CA TRP A 170 3.98 -1.62 -4.85
C TRP A 170 5.49 -1.29 -5.00
N ASP A 171 6.09 -1.54 -6.16
CA ASP A 171 7.48 -1.27 -6.55
C ASP A 171 7.60 0.15 -7.08
N ALA A 172 6.58 0.78 -7.67
CA ALA A 172 6.60 2.23 -7.92
C ALA A 172 6.51 3.01 -6.59
N ALA A 173 5.88 2.43 -5.57
CA ALA A 173 5.96 2.95 -4.21
C ALA A 173 7.35 2.68 -3.57
N GLY A 174 8.01 1.57 -3.92
CA GLY A 174 9.34 1.19 -3.40
C GLY A 174 10.57 1.74 -4.17
N ALA A 175 10.48 2.02 -5.46
CA ALA A 175 11.61 2.31 -6.36
C ALA A 175 11.64 3.76 -6.89
N ALA A 176 10.65 4.58 -6.55
CA ALA A 176 10.70 6.04 -6.70
C ALA A 176 11.05 6.76 -5.38
N ALA A 177 11.52 6.01 -4.37
CA ALA A 177 11.98 6.55 -3.09
C ALA A 177 13.48 6.91 -3.16
N GLY A 178 13.81 7.97 -3.92
CA GLY A 178 14.93 8.81 -3.49
C GLY A 178 14.56 9.38 -2.13
N ASP A 179 15.50 9.43 -1.17
CA ASP A 179 15.28 9.63 0.27
C ASP A 179 14.15 10.62 0.66
N ALA A 180 13.95 11.70 -0.10
CA ALA A 180 12.86 12.66 0.10
C ALA A 180 11.42 12.13 -0.14
N ALA A 181 11.20 11.28 -1.15
CA ALA A 181 9.88 10.70 -1.43
C ALA A 181 9.50 9.62 -0.41
N GLY A 182 10.49 8.85 0.06
CA GLY A 182 10.30 7.90 1.16
C GLY A 182 9.92 8.60 2.47
N ASP A 183 10.54 9.74 2.78
CA ASP A 183 10.25 10.47 4.00
C ASP A 183 8.86 11.12 4.00
N ALA A 184 8.43 11.70 2.87
CA ALA A 184 7.08 12.23 2.73
C ALA A 184 6.00 11.14 2.90
N GLN A 185 6.22 9.93 2.39
CA GLN A 185 5.32 8.80 2.57
C GLN A 185 5.26 8.33 4.03
N LYS A 186 6.41 8.23 4.72
CA LYS A 186 6.46 7.87 6.15
C LYS A 186 5.75 8.92 7.02
N GLU A 187 5.94 10.19 6.72
CA GLU A 187 5.26 11.30 7.40
C GLU A 187 3.75 11.24 7.19
N MET A 188 3.30 11.04 5.94
CA MET A 188 1.87 10.92 5.64
C MET A 188 1.26 9.66 6.26
N PHE A 189 1.96 8.53 6.26
CA PHE A 189 1.52 7.30 6.93
C PHE A 189 1.37 7.51 8.44
N THR A 190 2.33 8.20 9.05
CA THR A 190 2.27 8.58 10.47
C THR A 190 1.09 9.51 10.73
N ALA A 191 0.89 10.54 9.89
CA ALA A 191 -0.25 11.44 10.00
C ALA A 191 -1.59 10.69 9.90
N MET A 192 -1.71 9.74 8.96
CA MET A 192 -2.89 8.88 8.83
C MET A 192 -3.12 8.05 10.09
N CYS A 193 -2.08 7.40 10.62
CA CYS A 193 -2.19 6.59 11.84
C CYS A 193 -2.63 7.41 13.06
N GLU A 194 -2.29 8.69 13.09
CA GLU A 194 -2.59 9.62 14.17
C GLU A 194 -3.89 10.43 13.95
N GLY A 195 -4.64 10.17 12.87
CA GLY A 195 -5.88 10.90 12.59
C GLY A 195 -5.68 12.32 12.07
N ARG A 196 -4.49 12.65 11.58
CA ARG A 196 -4.08 13.99 11.11
C ARG A 196 -4.02 14.11 9.59
N ALA A 197 -4.25 13.05 8.84
CA ALA A 197 -4.19 13.09 7.39
C ALA A 197 -5.26 14.03 6.81
N PRO A 198 -5.02 14.65 5.63
CA PRO A 198 -5.96 15.62 5.05
C PRO A 198 -7.39 15.09 4.88
N TRP A 199 -7.55 13.80 4.59
CA TRP A 199 -8.85 13.14 4.40
C TRP A 199 -9.55 12.70 5.70
N GLN A 200 -8.93 12.94 6.85
CA GLN A 200 -9.47 12.65 8.19
C GLN A 200 -9.90 13.94 8.90
N GLN A 201 -9.52 15.11 8.39
CA GLN A 201 -9.94 16.40 8.93
C GLN A 201 -11.35 16.74 8.44
N PRO A 202 -12.21 17.31 9.29
CA PRO A 202 -13.52 17.80 8.85
C PRO A 202 -13.32 18.91 7.80
N ALA A 203 -14.08 18.80 6.70
CA ALA A 203 -14.11 19.79 5.62
C ALA A 203 -14.63 21.16 6.06
#